data_AF-A0A510L678-F1
#
_entry.id   AF-A0A510L678-F1
#
_cell.length_a   1.000
_cell.length_b   1.000
_cell.length_c   1.000
_cell.angle_alpha   90.00
_cell.angle_beta   90.00
_cell.angle_gamma   90.00
#
_symmetry.space_group_name_H-M   'P 1'
#
loop_
_entity.id
_entity.type
_entity.pdbx_description
1 polymer ?
#
loop_
_entity_poly.entity_id
_entity_poly.type
_entity_poly.pdbx_seq_one_letter_code
_entity_poly.pdbx_strand_id
1 'polypeptide(L)'
;MEYKPSSIIITTLVAKTYDNLIKEKKIRNFDELLIEIVKKLKYHINKNENGNPCILNPVNEKENLSLKWEDDVKYFNEFNRWIEKINKDFYLQENVLMGVGESLKIEKSIYDNEKLVKEISHHKKPEWKMVNEKEIKIIVKYEIRGFRERKIESNTPINKNARLKFEINLNNTEKYEIYWQVTNTGNEAQEANCLRGDFYNSHIEKGKKIRREKTAYIGKHYVEAYLVKNGICYGKSEPFVVNIVQELKNPLTM
;
A
#
# COMPACT_ATOMS: atom_id res chain seq x y z
N MET A 1 8.11 -21.02 -3.19
CA MET A 1 7.87 -19.88 -4.10
C MET A 1 8.90 -19.94 -5.20
N GLU A 2 8.45 -20.35 -6.38
CA GLU A 2 9.18 -20.21 -7.65
C GLU A 2 9.42 -18.70 -7.90
N TYR A 3 10.55 -18.32 -8.49
CA TYR A 3 10.91 -16.92 -8.80
C TYR A 3 11.18 -15.95 -7.64
N LYS A 4 11.35 -16.43 -6.39
CA LYS A 4 11.78 -15.55 -5.30
C LYS A 4 13.17 -14.92 -5.57
N PRO A 5 13.41 -13.66 -5.16
CA PRO A 5 14.74 -13.06 -5.18
C PRO A 5 15.78 -13.96 -4.51
N SER A 6 16.94 -14.09 -5.16
CA SER A 6 18.04 -14.87 -4.60
C SER A 6 18.70 -14.13 -3.44
N SER A 7 18.99 -14.82 -2.33
CA SER A 7 19.64 -14.22 -1.16
C SER A 7 21.02 -13.68 -1.50
N ILE A 8 21.79 -14.37 -2.36
CA ILE A 8 23.12 -13.91 -2.79
C ILE A 8 23.04 -12.61 -3.60
N ILE A 9 21.98 -12.44 -4.42
CA ILE A 9 21.74 -11.20 -5.15
C ILE A 9 21.42 -10.06 -4.19
N ILE A 10 20.49 -10.28 -3.25
CA ILE A 10 20.08 -9.26 -2.28
C ILE A 10 21.28 -8.82 -1.43
N THR A 11 22.00 -9.76 -0.84
CA THR A 11 23.15 -9.48 0.04
C THR A 11 24.26 -8.75 -0.71
N THR A 12 24.55 -9.14 -1.97
CA THR A 12 25.54 -8.44 -2.80
C THR A 12 25.15 -6.99 -3.06
N LEU A 13 23.90 -6.73 -3.45
CA LEU A 13 23.42 -5.38 -3.73
C LEU A 13 23.41 -4.51 -2.46
N VAL A 14 22.96 -5.05 -1.33
CA VAL A 14 22.97 -4.35 -0.03
C VAL A 14 24.40 -4.00 0.37
N ALA A 15 25.34 -4.93 0.26
CA ALA A 15 26.74 -4.70 0.60
C ALA A 15 27.38 -3.59 -0.26
N LYS A 16 27.19 -3.64 -1.59
CA LYS A 16 27.67 -2.58 -2.51
C LYS A 16 27.08 -1.21 -2.16
N THR A 17 25.78 -1.18 -1.85
CA THR A 17 25.10 0.07 -1.50
C THR A 17 25.60 0.62 -0.16
N TYR A 18 25.73 -0.24 0.84
CA TYR A 18 26.22 0.12 2.18
C TYR A 18 27.64 0.70 2.12
N ASP A 19 28.56 0.06 1.40
CA ASP A 19 29.94 0.53 1.25
C ASP A 19 30.01 1.95 0.66
N ASN A 20 29.18 2.23 -0.36
CA ASN A 20 29.07 3.57 -0.95
C ASN A 20 28.50 4.60 0.05
N LEU A 21 27.44 4.25 0.79
CA LEU A 21 26.79 5.16 1.74
C LEU A 21 27.69 5.54 2.92
N ILE A 22 28.47 4.59 3.45
CA ILE A 22 29.38 4.85 4.57
C ILE A 22 30.54 5.76 4.13
N LYS A 23 31.03 5.61 2.90
CA LYS A 23 32.06 6.49 2.32
C LYS A 23 31.58 7.94 2.20
N GLU A 24 30.29 8.15 1.91
CA GLU A 24 29.68 9.49 1.80
C GLU A 24 29.47 10.19 3.16
N LYS A 25 29.62 9.49 4.30
CA LYS A 25 29.51 10.01 5.68
C LYS A 25 28.23 10.79 6.01
N LYS A 26 27.10 10.49 5.36
CA LYS A 26 25.84 11.25 5.47
C LYS A 26 24.72 10.57 6.26
N ILE A 27 24.95 9.38 6.83
CA ILE A 27 23.90 8.59 7.47
C ILE A 27 23.91 8.82 8.98
N ARG A 28 22.78 9.28 9.54
CA ARG A 28 22.67 9.66 10.96
C ARG A 28 22.13 8.55 11.84
N ASN A 29 21.34 7.63 11.29
CA ASN A 29 20.75 6.52 12.02
C ASN A 29 20.45 5.32 11.10
N PHE A 30 20.05 4.21 11.70
CA PHE A 30 19.79 2.96 10.99
C PHE A 30 18.57 3.02 10.06
N ASP A 31 17.58 3.86 10.36
CA ASP A 31 16.38 4.00 9.52
C ASP A 31 16.71 4.73 8.20
N GLU A 32 17.47 5.83 8.30
CA GLU A 32 18.01 6.56 7.16
C GLU A 32 18.92 5.64 6.33
N LEU A 33 19.76 4.83 6.97
CA LEU A 33 20.58 3.83 6.29
C LEU A 33 19.71 2.89 5.45
N LEU A 34 18.68 2.31 6.07
CA LEU A 34 17.86 1.29 5.43
C LEU A 34 17.03 1.85 4.28
N ILE A 35 16.47 3.06 4.45
CA ILE A 35 15.76 3.79 3.39
C ILE A 35 16.70 4.05 2.20
N GLU A 36 17.90 4.56 2.46
CA GLU A 36 18.88 4.86 1.42
C GLU A 36 19.35 3.59 0.71
N ILE A 37 19.52 2.47 1.43
CA ILE A 37 19.83 1.18 0.82
C ILE A 37 18.72 0.78 -0.15
N VAL A 38 17.47 0.75 0.29
CA VAL A 38 16.31 0.32 -0.51
C VAL A 38 16.13 1.19 -1.77
N LYS A 39 16.32 2.51 -1.65
CA LYS A 39 16.26 3.47 -2.77
C LYS A 39 17.32 3.18 -3.82
N LYS A 40 18.52 2.75 -3.41
CA LYS A 40 19.70 2.63 -4.28
C LYS A 40 19.98 1.20 -4.79
N LEU A 41 19.25 0.18 -4.35
CA LEU A 41 19.46 -1.23 -4.79
C LEU A 41 19.53 -1.39 -6.32
N LYS A 42 18.66 -0.71 -7.08
CA LYS A 42 18.65 -0.82 -8.56
C LYS A 42 19.89 -0.24 -9.23
N TYR A 43 20.60 0.69 -8.58
CA TYR A 43 21.79 1.34 -9.17
C TYR A 43 23.00 0.42 -9.25
N HIS A 44 22.98 -0.71 -8.54
CA HIS A 44 24.05 -1.68 -8.53
C HIS A 44 23.79 -2.89 -9.44
N ILE A 45 22.75 -2.82 -10.29
CA ILE A 45 22.50 -3.81 -11.34
C ILE A 45 23.42 -3.51 -12.51
N ASN A 46 24.25 -4.48 -12.88
CA ASN A 46 25.17 -4.41 -14.01
C ASN A 46 24.49 -4.79 -15.32
N LYS A 47 25.21 -4.65 -16.43
CA LYS A 47 24.87 -5.26 -17.72
C LYS A 47 25.95 -6.28 -18.08
N ASN A 48 25.55 -7.46 -18.54
CA ASN A 48 26.49 -8.44 -19.09
C ASN A 48 26.94 -8.03 -20.50
N GLU A 49 27.79 -8.84 -21.12
CA GLU A 49 28.32 -8.62 -22.48
C GLU A 49 27.22 -8.46 -23.54
N ASN A 50 26.07 -9.11 -23.33
CA ASN A 50 24.90 -9.05 -24.21
C ASN A 50 23.99 -7.85 -23.91
N GLY A 51 24.34 -6.99 -22.93
CA GLY A 51 23.54 -5.85 -22.51
C GLY A 51 22.39 -6.19 -21.55
N ASN A 52 22.23 -7.45 -21.15
CA ASN A 52 21.19 -7.92 -20.26
C ASN A 52 21.53 -7.61 -18.79
N PRO A 53 20.53 -7.34 -17.93
CA PRO A 53 20.76 -7.05 -16.52
C PRO A 53 21.39 -8.25 -15.80
N CYS A 54 22.45 -8.00 -15.03
CA CYS A 54 23.12 -9.03 -14.25
C CYS A 54 23.69 -8.48 -12.94
N ILE A 55 24.05 -9.38 -12.03
CA ILE A 55 24.78 -9.08 -10.79
C ILE A 55 26.11 -9.79 -10.83
N LEU A 56 27.20 -9.02 -10.88
CA LEU A 56 28.55 -9.57 -10.86
C LEU A 56 29.07 -9.71 -9.42
N ASN A 57 29.81 -10.78 -9.17
CA ASN A 57 30.51 -10.97 -7.91
C ASN A 57 31.53 -9.82 -7.68
N PRO A 58 31.45 -9.07 -6.57
CA PRO A 58 32.35 -7.97 -6.28
C PRO A 58 33.84 -8.35 -6.19
N VAL A 59 34.14 -9.61 -5.85
CA VAL A 59 35.52 -10.11 -5.72
C VAL A 59 36.03 -10.68 -7.05
N ASN A 60 35.13 -11.20 -7.88
CA ASN A 60 35.45 -11.79 -9.18
C ASN A 60 34.40 -11.36 -10.22
N GLU A 61 34.63 -10.24 -10.91
CA GLU A 61 33.65 -9.68 -11.83
C GLU A 61 33.32 -10.57 -13.05
N LYS A 62 34.11 -11.64 -13.28
CA LYS A 62 33.80 -12.65 -14.30
C LYS A 62 32.68 -13.61 -13.88
N GLU A 63 32.34 -13.66 -12.59
CA GLU A 63 31.29 -14.53 -12.08
C GLU A 63 29.94 -13.79 -12.02
N ASN A 64 28.98 -14.29 -12.79
CA ASN A 64 27.59 -13.82 -12.78
C ASN A 64 26.79 -14.53 -11.67
N LEU A 65 26.35 -13.80 -10.65
CA LEU A 65 25.55 -14.31 -9.53
C LEU A 65 24.05 -14.43 -9.85
N SER A 66 23.64 -13.93 -11.02
CA SER A 66 22.25 -13.90 -11.48
C SER A 66 22.02 -14.76 -12.73
N LEU A 67 22.67 -15.92 -12.85
CA LEU A 67 22.48 -16.84 -13.98
C LEU A 67 21.00 -17.15 -14.27
N LYS A 68 20.18 -17.30 -13.22
CA LYS A 68 18.74 -17.52 -13.37
C LYS A 68 17.99 -16.41 -14.12
N TRP A 69 18.49 -15.17 -14.09
CA TRP A 69 17.91 -14.05 -14.85
C TRP A 69 18.19 -14.17 -16.34
N GLU A 70 19.33 -14.79 -16.69
CA GLU A 70 19.73 -15.08 -18.05
C GLU A 70 18.95 -16.28 -18.61
N ASP A 71 18.77 -17.32 -17.79
CA ASP A 71 18.01 -18.52 -18.16
C ASP A 71 16.50 -18.22 -18.36
N ASP A 72 15.92 -17.39 -17.48
CA ASP A 72 14.52 -16.98 -17.55
C ASP A 72 14.30 -15.54 -17.03
N VAL A 73 13.91 -14.65 -17.94
CA VAL A 73 13.61 -13.25 -17.67
C VAL A 73 12.55 -13.05 -16.58
N LYS A 74 11.69 -14.05 -16.30
CA LYS A 74 10.72 -14.00 -15.20
C LYS A 74 11.40 -13.78 -13.85
N TYR A 75 12.58 -14.35 -13.61
CA TYR A 75 13.30 -14.12 -12.35
C TYR A 75 13.69 -12.65 -12.18
N PHE A 76 14.11 -11.98 -13.25
CA PHE A 76 14.42 -10.55 -13.22
C PHE A 76 13.14 -9.70 -13.07
N ASN A 77 12.07 -10.08 -13.76
CA ASN A 77 10.78 -9.39 -13.65
C ASN A 77 10.20 -9.47 -12.22
N GLU A 78 10.22 -10.65 -11.60
CA GLU A 78 9.80 -10.82 -10.20
C GLU A 78 10.73 -10.13 -9.22
N PHE A 79 12.04 -10.12 -9.49
CA PHE A 79 12.97 -9.32 -8.70
C PHE A 79 12.66 -7.82 -8.77
N ASN A 80 12.34 -7.28 -9.95
CA ASN A 80 11.93 -5.89 -10.09
C ASN A 80 10.62 -5.59 -9.38
N ARG A 81 9.61 -6.48 -9.49
CA ARG A 81 8.35 -6.38 -8.74
C ARG A 81 8.60 -6.37 -7.24
N TRP A 82 9.51 -7.21 -6.76
CA TRP A 82 9.92 -7.23 -5.36
C TRP A 82 10.58 -5.90 -4.95
N ILE A 83 11.51 -5.35 -5.74
CA ILE A 83 12.11 -4.03 -5.46
C ILE A 83 11.05 -2.93 -5.44
N GLU A 84 10.13 -2.90 -6.39
CA GLU A 84 9.05 -1.91 -6.44
C GLU A 84 8.14 -1.99 -5.22
N LYS A 85 7.83 -3.21 -4.79
CA LYS A 85 7.04 -3.45 -3.58
C LYS A 85 7.77 -2.94 -2.34
N ILE A 86 9.04 -3.32 -2.12
CA ILE A 86 9.78 -2.83 -0.94
C ILE A 86 9.97 -1.32 -0.99
N ASN A 87 10.25 -0.72 -2.16
CA ASN A 87 10.34 0.74 -2.26
C ASN A 87 9.03 1.38 -1.84
N LYS A 88 7.88 0.92 -2.37
CA LYS A 88 6.57 1.41 -1.95
C LYS A 88 6.37 1.26 -0.43
N ASP A 89 6.76 0.13 0.15
CA ASP A 89 6.63 -0.14 1.58
C ASP A 89 7.47 0.82 2.44
N PHE A 90 8.70 1.14 2.02
CA PHE A 90 9.59 2.08 2.71
C PHE A 90 9.19 3.56 2.47
N TYR A 91 8.71 3.93 1.29
CA TYR A 91 8.16 5.27 1.02
C TYR A 91 6.84 5.53 1.77
N LEU A 92 6.06 4.49 2.09
CA LEU A 92 4.93 4.59 3.01
C LEU A 92 5.36 4.93 4.46
N GLN A 93 6.64 4.70 4.81
CA GLN A 93 7.19 5.06 6.13
C GLN A 93 7.78 6.48 6.17
N GLU A 94 8.34 6.99 5.07
CA GLU A 94 8.97 8.34 5.02
C GLU A 94 7.97 9.47 5.35
N ASN A 95 6.69 9.31 4.99
CA ASN A 95 5.62 10.24 5.37
C ASN A 95 5.11 10.10 6.82
N VAL A 96 5.62 9.12 7.58
CA VAL A 96 5.28 8.87 8.98
C VAL A 96 6.44 9.24 9.93
N LEU A 97 7.62 9.58 9.41
CA LEU A 97 8.85 9.75 10.20
C LEU A 97 9.08 11.15 10.80
N MET A 98 8.03 11.95 10.96
CA MET A 98 8.06 13.15 11.82
C MET A 98 7.40 12.81 13.16
N GLY A 99 8.07 12.02 13.99
CA GLY A 99 7.67 11.86 15.39
C GLY A 99 7.88 10.47 15.97
N VAL A 100 8.83 10.40 16.90
CA VAL A 100 9.07 9.33 17.89
C VAL A 100 9.79 8.08 17.35
N GLY A 101 10.95 7.84 17.94
CA GLY A 101 11.84 6.74 17.65
C GLY A 101 11.37 5.40 18.23
N GLU A 102 12.26 4.44 17.96
CA GLU A 102 12.31 3.05 18.38
C GLU A 102 11.51 2.04 17.54
N SER A 103 12.31 1.23 16.86
CA SER A 103 12.01 0.03 16.07
C SER A 103 11.36 0.26 14.70
N LEU A 104 12.18 0.01 13.68
CA LEU A 104 11.79 -0.29 12.31
C LEU A 104 10.60 -1.25 12.28
N LYS A 105 9.42 -0.69 11.99
CA LYS A 105 8.16 -1.40 11.71
C LYS A 105 8.21 -2.07 10.33
N ILE A 106 9.28 -2.82 10.05
CA ILE A 106 9.45 -3.64 8.84
C ILE A 106 8.40 -4.77 8.79
N GLU A 107 7.73 -5.08 9.90
CA GLU A 107 6.69 -6.11 9.97
C GLU A 107 5.36 -5.77 9.27
N LYS A 108 5.09 -4.51 8.89
CA LYS A 108 3.72 -4.09 8.51
C LYS A 108 3.31 -4.24 7.04
N SER A 109 4.18 -4.66 6.12
CA SER A 109 3.79 -4.91 4.71
C SER A 109 3.48 -6.37 4.38
N ILE A 110 3.71 -7.28 5.35
CA ILE A 110 3.34 -8.70 5.29
C ILE A 110 1.99 -8.95 5.97
N TYR A 111 1.50 -8.02 6.78
CA TYR A 111 0.21 -8.17 7.45
C TYR A 111 -0.95 -7.97 6.47
N ASP A 112 -1.74 -9.03 6.33
CA ASP A 112 -3.11 -9.01 5.84
C ASP A 112 -3.86 -7.81 6.46
N ASN A 113 -4.32 -6.89 5.61
CA ASN A 113 -5.07 -5.71 6.08
C ASN A 113 -6.29 -6.11 6.90
N GLU A 114 -6.87 -7.30 6.66
CA GLU A 114 -7.95 -7.81 7.51
C GLU A 114 -7.50 -8.05 8.95
N LYS A 115 -6.28 -8.57 9.15
CA LYS A 115 -5.74 -8.80 10.49
C LYS A 115 -5.49 -7.48 11.21
N LEU A 116 -4.92 -6.49 10.53
CA LEU A 116 -4.70 -5.16 11.08
C LEU A 116 -6.00 -4.49 11.51
N VAL A 117 -7.03 -4.56 10.67
CA VAL A 117 -8.32 -3.96 10.97
C VAL A 117 -9.00 -4.63 12.17
N LYS A 118 -8.87 -5.95 12.31
CA LYS A 118 -9.41 -6.72 13.47
C LYS A 118 -8.75 -6.34 14.81
N GLU A 119 -7.54 -5.80 14.79
CA GLU A 119 -6.81 -5.36 15.99
C GLU A 119 -7.18 -3.93 16.43
N ILE A 120 -7.89 -3.17 15.59
CA ILE A 120 -8.33 -1.81 15.93
C ILE A 120 -9.50 -1.90 16.91
N SER A 121 -9.31 -1.39 18.13
CA SER A 121 -10.27 -1.55 19.24
C SER A 121 -11.65 -0.93 18.97
N HIS A 122 -11.71 0.21 18.30
CA HIS A 122 -12.97 0.90 17.95
C HIS A 122 -13.58 0.41 16.62
N HIS A 123 -12.96 -0.55 15.93
CA HIS A 123 -13.53 -1.16 14.73
C HIS A 123 -14.62 -2.17 15.13
N LYS A 124 -15.89 -1.82 14.89
CA LYS A 124 -17.02 -2.67 15.32
C LYS A 124 -17.04 -4.01 14.58
N LYS A 125 -17.43 -5.06 15.29
CA LYS A 125 -17.72 -6.35 14.65
C LYS A 125 -19.07 -6.26 13.91
N PRO A 126 -19.21 -6.91 12.74
CA PRO A 126 -20.49 -6.95 12.04
C PRO A 126 -21.53 -7.71 12.87
N GLU A 127 -22.76 -7.21 12.88
CA GLU A 127 -23.90 -7.84 13.58
C GLU A 127 -24.57 -8.94 12.74
N TRP A 128 -24.25 -9.01 11.45
CA TRP A 128 -24.87 -9.94 10.51
C TRP A 128 -24.24 -11.33 10.54
N LYS A 129 -25.05 -12.35 10.22
CA LYS A 129 -24.54 -13.70 9.98
C LYS A 129 -23.74 -13.71 8.68
N MET A 130 -22.45 -14.04 8.76
CA MET A 130 -21.55 -14.06 7.61
C MET A 130 -21.66 -15.40 6.87
N VAL A 131 -21.95 -15.37 5.56
CA VAL A 131 -21.89 -16.56 4.69
C VAL A 131 -20.89 -16.41 3.54
N ASN A 132 -20.56 -15.17 3.15
CA ASN A 132 -19.49 -14.83 2.19
C ASN A 132 -19.55 -15.61 0.85
N GLU A 133 -20.75 -15.90 0.35
CA GLU A 133 -20.98 -16.59 -0.93
C GLU A 133 -20.59 -15.75 -2.16
N LYS A 134 -20.46 -14.43 -2.00
CA LYS A 134 -20.18 -13.47 -3.07
C LYS A 134 -18.89 -12.73 -2.83
N GLU A 135 -17.97 -12.83 -3.79
CA GLU A 135 -16.81 -11.97 -3.85
C GLU A 135 -17.24 -10.56 -4.29
N ILE A 136 -16.90 -9.56 -3.48
CA ILE A 136 -17.12 -8.15 -3.80
C ILE A 136 -15.82 -7.37 -3.58
N LYS A 137 -15.57 -6.39 -4.44
CA LYS A 137 -14.44 -5.47 -4.39
C LYS A 137 -14.94 -4.05 -4.42
N ILE A 138 -14.23 -3.18 -3.71
CA ILE A 138 -14.51 -1.75 -3.68
C ILE A 138 -13.82 -1.09 -4.89
N ILE A 139 -14.57 -0.25 -5.59
CA ILE A 139 -14.07 0.68 -6.61
C ILE A 139 -14.13 2.08 -6.01
N VAL A 140 -12.99 2.78 -6.00
CA VAL A 140 -12.91 4.13 -5.43
C VAL A 140 -12.60 5.14 -6.52
N LYS A 141 -13.41 6.19 -6.58
CA LYS A 141 -13.16 7.39 -7.39
C LYS A 141 -12.73 8.53 -6.48
N TYR A 142 -11.68 9.22 -6.91
CA TYR A 142 -11.06 10.35 -6.23
C TYR A 142 -11.23 11.62 -7.05
N GLU A 143 -11.67 12.70 -6.38
CA GLU A 143 -11.87 14.02 -6.96
C GLU A 143 -11.19 15.06 -6.06
N ILE A 144 -10.30 15.87 -6.61
CA ILE A 144 -9.70 17.00 -5.90
C ILE A 144 -10.18 18.30 -6.57
N ARG A 145 -10.56 19.31 -5.79
CA ARG A 145 -10.84 20.68 -6.26
C ARG A 145 -11.68 20.78 -7.56
N GLY A 146 -12.68 19.92 -7.75
CA GLY A 146 -13.55 19.95 -8.94
C GLY A 146 -12.93 19.40 -10.23
N PHE A 147 -11.70 18.85 -10.18
CA PHE A 147 -11.10 18.13 -11.30
C PHE A 147 -11.85 16.82 -11.57
N ARG A 148 -11.64 16.25 -12.76
CA ARG A 148 -12.28 15.00 -13.18
C ARG A 148 -12.02 13.85 -12.20
N GLU A 149 -13.08 13.13 -11.83
CA GLU A 149 -12.99 11.90 -11.03
C GLU A 149 -12.06 10.88 -11.71
N ARG A 150 -11.10 10.34 -10.94
CA ARG A 150 -10.21 9.25 -11.37
C ARG A 150 -10.33 8.06 -10.44
N LYS A 151 -10.20 6.84 -10.97
CA LYS A 151 -10.11 5.64 -10.13
C LYS A 151 -8.76 5.61 -9.42
N ILE A 152 -8.75 5.12 -8.18
CA ILE A 152 -7.53 4.91 -7.40
C ILE A 152 -7.49 3.49 -6.84
N GLU A 153 -6.27 2.97 -6.72
CA GLU A 153 -6.03 1.67 -6.09
C GLU A 153 -5.90 1.83 -4.57
N SER A 154 -6.18 0.75 -3.83
CA SER A 154 -6.02 0.70 -2.38
C SER A 154 -4.59 1.08 -1.98
N ASN A 155 -4.46 1.86 -0.89
CA ASN A 155 -3.21 2.36 -0.33
C ASN A 155 -2.43 3.35 -1.25
N THR A 156 -3.04 3.82 -2.34
CA THR A 156 -2.48 4.93 -3.15
C THR A 156 -2.41 6.20 -2.31
N PRO A 157 -1.24 6.86 -2.18
CA PRO A 157 -1.14 8.14 -1.50
C PRO A 157 -2.02 9.21 -2.18
N ILE A 158 -2.87 9.87 -1.41
CA ILE A 158 -3.77 10.91 -1.90
C ILE A 158 -3.77 12.13 -0.98
N ASN A 159 -4.08 13.30 -1.55
CA ASN A 159 -4.06 14.57 -0.81
C ASN A 159 -5.26 14.68 0.14
N LYS A 160 -5.09 15.48 1.19
CA LYS A 160 -6.20 16.03 1.96
C LYS A 160 -7.15 16.88 1.11
N ASN A 161 -8.33 17.16 1.67
CA ASN A 161 -9.33 18.06 1.10
C ASN A 161 -9.86 17.63 -0.28
N ALA A 162 -9.82 16.32 -0.52
CA ALA A 162 -10.41 15.68 -1.68
C ALA A 162 -11.70 14.95 -1.29
N ARG A 163 -12.45 14.54 -2.31
CA ARG A 163 -13.68 13.76 -2.19
C ARG A 163 -13.42 12.35 -2.72
N LEU A 164 -13.95 11.38 -1.99
CA LEU A 164 -13.92 9.97 -2.36
C LEU A 164 -15.35 9.49 -2.60
N LYS A 165 -15.52 8.67 -3.62
CA LYS A 165 -16.75 7.96 -3.94
C LYS A 165 -16.47 6.48 -4.05
N PHE A 166 -17.08 5.72 -3.16
CA PHE A 166 -16.97 4.26 -3.06
C PHE A 166 -18.18 3.62 -3.72
N GLU A 167 -17.92 2.63 -4.56
CA GLU A 167 -18.89 1.74 -5.21
C GLU A 167 -18.39 0.29 -5.02
N ILE A 168 -19.25 -0.71 -5.16
CA ILE A 168 -18.80 -2.11 -5.28
C ILE A 168 -18.79 -2.55 -6.74
N ASN A 169 -17.92 -3.50 -7.09
CA ASN A 169 -17.80 -4.08 -8.44
C ASN A 169 -18.87 -5.15 -8.75
N LEU A 170 -20.10 -4.97 -8.26
CA LEU A 170 -21.17 -5.96 -8.40
C LEU A 170 -22.40 -5.35 -9.07
N ASN A 171 -22.89 -6.02 -10.10
CA ASN A 171 -24.16 -5.70 -10.76
C ASN A 171 -25.34 -6.39 -10.05
N ASN A 172 -26.57 -5.95 -10.35
CA ASN A 172 -27.81 -6.55 -9.83
C ASN A 172 -27.86 -6.59 -8.28
N THR A 173 -27.56 -5.43 -7.66
CA THR A 173 -27.50 -5.25 -6.21
C THR A 173 -28.81 -4.72 -5.62
N GLU A 174 -29.90 -4.72 -6.39
CA GLU A 174 -31.18 -4.15 -5.99
C GLU A 174 -31.74 -4.91 -4.79
N LYS A 175 -31.57 -6.24 -4.78
CA LYS A 175 -32.07 -7.16 -3.74
C LYS A 175 -31.25 -7.18 -2.45
N TYR A 176 -30.17 -6.40 -2.35
CA TYR A 176 -29.29 -6.36 -1.18
C TYR A 176 -29.16 -4.94 -0.64
N GLU A 177 -29.05 -4.78 0.66
CA GLU A 177 -28.52 -3.57 1.27
C GLU A 177 -26.99 -3.59 1.18
N ILE A 178 -26.37 -2.42 1.05
CA ILE A 178 -24.92 -2.28 1.11
C ILE A 178 -24.59 -1.37 2.29
N TYR A 179 -23.91 -1.94 3.28
CA TYR A 179 -23.39 -1.21 4.43
C TYR A 179 -21.89 -0.97 4.23
N TRP A 180 -21.44 0.21 4.65
CA TRP A 180 -20.04 0.62 4.58
C TRP A 180 -19.51 0.76 5.99
N GLN A 181 -18.43 0.06 6.30
CA GLN A 181 -17.73 0.29 7.55
C GLN A 181 -16.56 1.24 7.30
N VAL A 182 -16.50 2.34 8.05
CA VAL A 182 -15.46 3.35 7.88
C VAL A 182 -14.66 3.46 9.17
N THR A 183 -13.39 3.08 9.09
CA THR A 183 -12.49 3.00 10.22
C THR A 183 -11.39 4.02 10.09
N ASN A 184 -11.49 5.09 10.86
CA ASN A 184 -10.46 6.12 10.88
C ASN A 184 -9.37 5.75 11.91
N THR A 185 -8.10 5.95 11.56
CA THR A 185 -6.97 5.80 12.49
C THR A 185 -6.02 6.99 12.39
N GLY A 186 -4.99 7.02 13.24
CA GLY A 186 -3.96 8.06 13.24
C GLY A 186 -4.29 9.23 14.17
N ASN A 187 -3.25 9.98 14.52
CA ASN A 187 -3.32 11.04 15.52
C ASN A 187 -4.31 12.15 15.14
N GLU A 188 -4.34 12.57 13.88
CA GLU A 188 -5.22 13.66 13.45
C GLU A 188 -6.71 13.31 13.61
N ALA A 189 -7.09 12.07 13.29
CA ALA A 189 -8.45 11.60 13.51
C ALA A 189 -8.78 11.47 15.00
N GLN A 190 -7.81 11.11 15.84
CA GLN A 190 -7.96 11.04 17.29
C GLN A 190 -8.16 12.42 17.91
N GLU A 191 -7.32 13.40 17.57
CA GLU A 191 -7.42 14.78 18.04
C GLU A 191 -8.75 15.42 17.62
N ALA A 192 -9.28 15.06 16.45
CA ALA A 192 -10.59 15.49 15.98
C ALA A 192 -11.77 14.68 16.56
N ASN A 193 -11.56 13.78 17.53
CA ASN A 193 -12.57 12.85 18.08
C ASN A 193 -13.34 12.07 17.00
N CYS A 194 -12.64 11.71 15.94
CA CYS A 194 -13.17 11.10 14.73
C CYS A 194 -12.57 9.72 14.44
N LEU A 195 -12.16 8.97 15.47
CA LEU A 195 -11.83 7.53 15.39
C LEU A 195 -13.11 6.70 15.18
N ARG A 196 -13.71 6.86 14.00
CA ARG A 196 -14.86 6.06 13.55
C ARG A 196 -14.47 4.59 13.41
N GLY A 197 -15.44 3.70 13.61
CA GLY A 197 -15.38 2.28 13.24
C GLY A 197 -16.76 1.65 13.04
N ASP A 198 -17.78 2.49 12.86
CA ASP A 198 -19.19 2.12 12.70
C ASP A 198 -19.57 1.77 11.26
N PHE A 199 -20.79 1.25 11.13
CA PHE A 199 -21.45 0.94 9.86
C PHE A 199 -22.33 2.10 9.39
N TYR A 200 -22.33 2.35 8.09
CA TYR A 200 -23.04 3.44 7.43
C TYR A 200 -23.87 2.93 6.26
N ASN A 201 -25.08 3.45 6.09
CA ASN A 201 -25.92 3.12 4.95
C ASN A 201 -25.37 3.69 3.64
N SER A 202 -25.67 3.01 2.54
CA SER A 202 -25.42 3.53 1.20
C SER A 202 -26.38 4.67 0.85
N HIS A 203 -25.88 5.62 0.06
CA HIS A 203 -26.70 6.60 -0.66
C HIS A 203 -26.95 6.10 -2.09
N ILE A 204 -28.14 6.36 -2.65
CA ILE A 204 -28.45 6.01 -4.05
C ILE A 204 -28.13 7.20 -4.95
N GLU A 205 -27.20 7.00 -5.89
CA GLU A 205 -26.86 7.99 -6.91
C GLU A 205 -26.82 7.33 -8.28
N LYS A 206 -27.63 7.84 -9.23
CA LYS A 206 -27.73 7.29 -10.60
C LYS A 206 -27.96 5.77 -10.63
N GLY A 207 -28.84 5.28 -9.75
CA GLY A 207 -29.17 3.86 -9.62
C GLY A 207 -28.12 3.00 -8.89
N LYS A 208 -27.00 3.57 -8.44
CA LYS A 208 -25.96 2.86 -7.69
C LYS A 208 -26.02 3.18 -6.20
N LYS A 209 -25.80 2.17 -5.36
CA LYS A 209 -25.60 2.29 -3.91
C LYS A 209 -24.13 2.64 -3.63
N ILE A 210 -23.87 3.83 -3.12
CA ILE A 210 -22.53 4.41 -2.98
C ILE A 210 -22.28 4.94 -1.56
N ARG A 211 -21.01 5.19 -1.24
CA ARG A 211 -20.62 6.02 -0.07
C ARG A 211 -19.71 7.15 -0.52
N ARG A 212 -19.93 8.35 0.01
CA ARG A 212 -19.03 9.49 -0.16
C ARG A 212 -18.26 9.78 1.12
N GLU A 213 -16.97 10.03 1.01
CA GLU A 213 -16.12 10.46 2.13
C GLU A 213 -15.25 11.64 1.72
N LYS A 214 -14.63 12.29 2.71
CA LYS A 214 -13.62 13.34 2.49
C LYS A 214 -12.28 12.89 3.04
N THR A 215 -11.19 13.34 2.42
CA THR A 215 -9.83 13.10 2.94
C THR A 215 -9.47 14.16 4.00
N ALA A 216 -10.10 14.07 5.17
CA ALA A 216 -10.00 15.10 6.20
C ALA A 216 -8.78 14.94 7.12
N TYR A 217 -8.32 13.71 7.36
CA TYR A 217 -7.31 13.39 8.36
C TYR A 217 -6.12 12.70 7.71
N ILE A 218 -4.89 13.09 8.02
CA ILE A 218 -3.68 12.42 7.53
C ILE A 218 -3.55 11.06 8.22
N GLY A 219 -3.17 10.06 7.44
CA GLY A 219 -2.95 8.71 7.93
C GLY A 219 -3.58 7.65 7.04
N LYS A 220 -3.60 6.41 7.55
CA LYS A 220 -4.25 5.28 6.90
C LYS A 220 -5.62 5.05 7.54
N HIS A 221 -6.63 5.03 6.71
CA HIS A 221 -8.00 4.73 7.11
C HIS A 221 -8.50 3.54 6.30
N TYR A 222 -9.54 2.87 6.77
CA TYR A 222 -10.03 1.64 6.16
C TYR A 222 -11.50 1.78 5.82
N VAL A 223 -11.87 1.29 4.64
CA VAL A 223 -13.27 1.20 4.21
C VAL A 223 -13.55 -0.22 3.75
N GLU A 224 -14.60 -0.82 4.30
CA GLU A 224 -15.08 -2.15 3.92
C GLU A 224 -16.55 -2.06 3.50
N ALA A 225 -16.95 -2.93 2.58
CA ALA A 225 -18.33 -3.05 2.11
C ALA A 225 -18.91 -4.40 2.53
N TYR A 226 -20.19 -4.37 2.92
CA TYR A 226 -20.96 -5.54 3.35
C TYR A 226 -22.24 -5.61 2.53
N LEU A 227 -22.43 -6.72 1.81
CA LEU A 227 -23.62 -6.99 0.99
C LEU A 227 -24.62 -7.83 1.80
N VAL A 228 -25.66 -7.18 2.31
CA VAL A 228 -26.55 -7.74 3.33
C VAL A 228 -27.96 -7.93 2.80
N LYS A 229 -28.63 -9.02 3.19
CA LYS A 229 -30.07 -9.21 2.99
C LYS A 229 -30.64 -10.00 4.15
N ASN A 230 -31.72 -9.51 4.76
CA ASN A 230 -32.43 -10.18 5.87
C ASN A 230 -31.51 -10.62 7.02
N GLY A 231 -30.58 -9.76 7.44
CA GLY A 231 -29.64 -10.07 8.53
C GLY A 231 -28.46 -10.99 8.15
N ILE A 232 -28.36 -11.41 6.88
CA ILE A 232 -27.28 -12.28 6.38
C ILE A 232 -26.37 -11.46 5.46
N CYS A 233 -25.06 -11.50 5.72
CA CYS A 233 -24.04 -10.90 4.87
C CYS A 233 -23.51 -11.92 3.86
N TYR A 234 -23.87 -11.71 2.60
CA TYR A 234 -23.53 -12.56 1.47
C TYR A 234 -22.15 -12.26 0.88
N GLY A 235 -21.60 -11.08 1.12
CA GLY A 235 -20.27 -10.72 0.65
C GLY A 235 -19.67 -9.62 1.50
N LYS A 236 -18.40 -9.77 1.84
CA LYS A 236 -17.58 -8.77 2.51
C LYS A 236 -16.39 -8.46 1.60
N SER A 237 -16.05 -7.19 1.42
CA SER A 237 -14.83 -6.82 0.69
C SER A 237 -13.60 -6.92 1.59
N GLU A 238 -12.43 -7.10 0.98
CA GLU A 238 -11.18 -6.73 1.65
C GLU A 238 -11.20 -5.23 2.06
N PRO A 239 -10.44 -4.84 3.10
CA PRO A 239 -10.32 -3.44 3.49
C PRO A 239 -9.63 -2.60 2.39
N PHE A 240 -10.33 -1.58 1.92
CA PHE A 240 -9.73 -0.55 1.08
C PHE A 240 -8.98 0.45 1.97
N VAL A 241 -7.67 0.57 1.78
CA VAL A 241 -6.82 1.48 2.55
C VAL A 241 -6.84 2.86 1.90
N VAL A 242 -7.40 3.84 2.59
CA VAL A 242 -7.37 5.25 2.23
C VAL A 242 -6.12 5.87 2.87
N ASN A 243 -5.08 6.08 2.06
CA ASN A 243 -3.79 6.61 2.52
C ASN A 243 -3.69 8.11 2.24
N ILE A 244 -4.00 8.92 3.25
CA ILE A 244 -4.05 10.38 3.14
C ILE A 244 -2.70 10.95 3.59
N VAL A 245 -2.06 11.70 2.70
CA VAL A 245 -0.79 12.39 2.97
C VAL A 245 -0.98 13.90 2.92
N GLN A 246 -0.06 14.63 3.56
CA GLN A 246 0.06 16.08 3.39
C GLN A 246 0.28 16.40 1.90
N GLU A 247 -0.25 17.52 1.41
CA GLU A 247 -0.28 17.87 -0.02
C GLU A 247 0.99 17.44 -0.77
N LEU A 248 0.82 16.55 -1.75
CA LEU A 248 1.85 16.22 -2.73
C LEU A 248 2.10 17.49 -3.55
N LYS A 249 3.13 18.27 -3.20
CA LYS A 249 3.57 19.41 -4.01
C LYS A 249 3.88 18.89 -5.41
N ASN A 250 3.24 19.47 -6.42
CA ASN A 250 3.57 19.20 -7.80
C ASN A 250 5.00 19.71 -8.03
N PRO A 251 5.98 18.89 -8.46
CA PRO A 251 7.36 19.34 -8.65
C PRO A 251 7.55 20.31 -9.83
N LEU A 252 6.47 20.82 -10.43
CA LEU A 252 6.48 21.74 -11.58
C LEU A 252 5.98 23.16 -11.22
N THR A 253 5.93 23.51 -9.93
CA THR A 253 5.53 24.86 -9.46
C THR A 253 6.53 25.48 -8.48
N MET A 254 7.82 25.24 -8.69
CA MET A 254 8.91 26.04 -8.12
C MET A 254 9.88 26.45 -9.23
#